data_AF-A0A5R8KD16-F1
#
_entry.id   AF-A0A5R8KD16-F1
#
_cell.length_a   1.000
_cell.length_b   1.000
_cell.length_c   1.000
_cell.angle_alpha   90.00
_cell.angle_beta   90.00
_cell.angle_gamma   90.00
#
_symmetry.space_group_name_H-M   'P 1'
#
loop_
_entity.id
_entity.type
_entity.pdbx_description
1 polymer ?
#
loop_
_entity_poly.entity_id
_entity_poly.type
_entity_poly.pdbx_seq_one_letter_code
_entity_poly.pdbx_strand_id
1 'polypeptide(L)'
;MRRVIYILLGLALLVPAAFLVFVRYSFMVSEGYPTWEAARNYLVRDGEIVTRLPDGQKVLSARCDDSDDIRIDGTKVITKIGYSWSTISIRTEVDGKTETIYFNPQKLNSWNRMLFVPVNPSDPQSAYTKFENGVEKSHSDVTREIDSEPGSGGSGR
;
A
#
# COMPACT_ATOMS: atom_id res chain seq x y z
N MET A 1 39.66 -28.04 -17.01
CA MET A 1 38.63 -28.02 -15.95
C MET A 1 38.54 -26.70 -15.20
N ARG A 2 39.61 -26.20 -14.54
CA ARG A 2 39.55 -24.93 -13.75
C ARG A 2 39.01 -23.71 -14.52
N ARG A 3 39.44 -23.46 -15.76
CA ARG A 3 38.95 -22.34 -16.60
C ARG A 3 37.46 -22.42 -16.91
N VAL A 4 36.94 -23.61 -17.20
CA VAL A 4 35.52 -23.83 -17.49
C VAL A 4 34.68 -23.55 -16.24
N ILE A 5 35.17 -23.93 -15.06
CA ILE A 5 34.50 -23.62 -13.78
C ILE A 5 34.42 -22.11 -13.55
N TYR A 6 35.51 -21.36 -13.78
CA TYR A 6 35.47 -19.89 -13.63
C TYR A 6 34.52 -19.21 -14.63
N ILE A 7 34.44 -19.71 -15.86
CA ILE A 7 33.50 -19.18 -16.87
C ILE A 7 32.06 -19.45 -16.44
N LEU A 8 31.75 -20.68 -16.00
CA LEU A 8 30.40 -21.04 -15.54
C LEU A 8 30.00 -20.25 -14.29
N LEU A 9 30.92 -20.07 -13.33
CA LEU A 9 30.69 -19.23 -12.15
C LEU A 9 30.48 -17.76 -12.52
N GLY A 10 31.28 -17.24 -13.45
CA GLY A 10 31.12 -15.89 -13.97
C GLY A 10 29.75 -15.68 -14.63
N LEU A 11 29.32 -16.61 -15.48
CA LEU A 11 28.00 -16.57 -16.12
C LEU A 11 26.86 -16.70 -15.11
N ALA A 12 27.00 -17.57 -14.10
CA ALA A 12 26.00 -17.75 -13.05
C ALA A 12 25.76 -16.48 -12.22
N LEU A 13 26.74 -15.57 -12.15
CA LEU A 13 26.58 -14.26 -11.50
C LEU A 13 26.15 -13.17 -12.48
N LEU A 14 26.73 -13.14 -13.68
CA LEU A 14 26.49 -12.10 -14.67
C LEU A 14 25.08 -12.16 -15.25
N VAL A 15 24.54 -13.35 -15.54
CA VAL A 15 23.22 -13.48 -16.16
C VAL A 15 22.10 -12.98 -15.22
N PRO A 16 22.03 -13.38 -13.94
CA PRO A 16 21.03 -12.83 -13.01
C PRO A 16 21.20 -11.32 -12.79
N ALA A 17 22.44 -10.83 -12.69
CA ALA A 17 22.69 -9.40 -12.53
C ALA A 17 22.19 -8.60 -13.75
N ALA A 18 22.49 -9.06 -14.96
CA ALA A 18 22.00 -8.45 -16.20
C ALA A 18 20.47 -8.49 -16.29
N PHE A 19 19.85 -9.60 -15.89
CA PHE A 19 18.40 -9.72 -15.83
C PHE A 19 17.77 -8.74 -14.83
N LEU A 20 18.35 -8.58 -13.63
CA LEU A 20 17.88 -7.60 -12.64
C LEU A 20 17.97 -6.16 -13.17
N VAL A 21 19.06 -5.82 -13.85
CA VAL A 21 19.24 -4.53 -14.52
C VAL A 21 18.18 -4.35 -15.62
N PHE A 22 17.95 -5.37 -16.45
CA PHE A 22 16.91 -5.33 -17.48
C PHE A 22 15.51 -5.11 -16.89
N VAL A 23 15.14 -5.84 -15.82
CA VAL A 23 13.85 -5.67 -15.15
C VAL A 23 13.69 -4.23 -14.66
N ARG A 24 14.69 -3.67 -13.96
CA ARG A 24 14.61 -2.30 -13.43
C ARG A 24 14.58 -1.23 -14.52
N TYR A 25 15.48 -1.30 -15.49
CA TYR A 25 15.73 -0.19 -16.42
C TYR A 25 14.98 -0.32 -17.75
N SER A 26 14.36 -1.45 -18.04
CA SER A 26 13.52 -1.62 -19.24
C SER A 26 12.07 -1.83 -18.86
N PHE A 27 11.77 -2.85 -18.05
CA PHE A 27 10.38 -3.23 -17.77
C PHE A 27 9.71 -2.32 -16.71
N MET A 28 10.38 -2.01 -15.60
CA MET A 28 9.80 -1.12 -14.57
C MET A 28 9.69 0.34 -15.02
N VAL A 29 10.50 0.75 -16.01
CA VAL A 29 10.40 2.09 -16.62
C VAL A 29 9.09 2.25 -17.37
N SER A 30 8.63 1.25 -18.13
CA SER A 30 7.36 1.32 -18.86
C SER A 30 6.15 1.38 -17.92
N GLU A 31 6.29 0.84 -16.72
CA GLU A 31 5.27 0.89 -15.66
C GLU A 31 5.32 2.21 -14.86
N GLY A 32 6.39 3.02 -15.01
CA GLY A 32 6.53 4.30 -14.31
C GLY A 32 7.08 4.20 -12.87
N TYR A 33 7.74 3.09 -12.53
CA TYR A 33 8.35 2.84 -11.20
C TYR A 33 9.77 2.23 -11.30
N PRO A 34 10.80 2.92 -11.84
CA PRO A 34 12.13 2.35 -12.06
C PRO A 34 12.99 2.19 -10.77
N THR A 35 12.40 1.62 -9.73
CA THR A 35 13.01 1.40 -8.40
C THR A 35 13.43 -0.06 -8.24
N TRP A 36 14.38 -0.32 -7.33
CA TRP A 36 14.77 -1.69 -7.01
C TRP A 36 13.66 -2.43 -6.24
N GLU A 37 12.85 -1.70 -5.49
CA GLU A 37 11.66 -2.17 -4.79
C GLU A 37 10.63 -2.72 -5.78
N ALA A 38 10.36 -1.98 -6.88
CA ALA A 38 9.46 -2.44 -7.93
C ALA A 38 9.97 -3.74 -8.58
N ALA A 39 11.26 -3.77 -8.95
CA ALA A 39 11.89 -4.94 -9.54
C ALA A 39 11.86 -6.15 -8.59
N ARG A 40 12.15 -5.95 -7.30
CA ARG A 40 12.01 -7.00 -6.27
C ARG A 40 10.57 -7.51 -6.24
N ASN A 41 9.59 -6.62 -6.09
CA ASN A 41 8.19 -7.01 -5.91
C ASN A 41 7.66 -7.76 -7.14
N TYR A 42 8.07 -7.35 -8.35
CA TYR A 42 7.81 -8.09 -9.59
C TYR A 42 8.30 -9.55 -9.52
N LEU A 43 9.56 -9.75 -9.11
CA LEU A 43 10.19 -11.07 -9.08
C LEU A 43 9.55 -11.99 -8.04
N VAL A 44 9.19 -11.45 -6.87
CA VAL A 44 8.56 -12.23 -5.80
C VAL A 44 7.03 -12.26 -5.89
N ARG A 45 6.44 -11.55 -6.86
CA ARG A 45 4.98 -11.41 -7.05
C ARG A 45 4.24 -10.95 -5.78
N ASP A 46 4.87 -10.07 -5.00
CA ASP A 46 4.44 -9.69 -3.65
C ASP A 46 3.85 -8.27 -3.60
N GLY A 47 2.64 -8.12 -4.16
CA GLY A 47 1.88 -6.88 -4.09
C GLY A 47 1.01 -6.79 -2.84
N GLU A 48 0.93 -5.60 -2.26
CA GLU A 48 0.07 -5.30 -1.11
C GLU A 48 -0.19 -3.80 -1.02
N ILE A 49 -1.25 -3.43 -0.34
CA ILE A 49 -1.53 -2.05 0.05
C ILE A 49 -1.34 -1.96 1.55
N VAL A 50 -0.47 -1.07 1.99
CA VAL A 50 -0.17 -0.84 3.39
C VAL A 50 -0.65 0.56 3.76
N THR A 51 -1.54 0.65 4.73
CA THR A 51 -1.96 1.92 5.31
C THR A 51 -1.42 2.01 6.73
N ARG A 52 -0.72 3.10 7.04
CA ARG A 52 -0.36 3.45 8.42
C ARG A 52 -1.28 4.56 8.89
N LEU A 53 -1.95 4.37 10.02
CA LEU A 53 -2.77 5.42 10.62
C LEU A 53 -1.91 6.36 11.48
N PRO A 54 -2.39 7.59 11.75
CA PRO A 54 -1.81 8.47 12.76
C PRO A 54 -1.72 7.80 14.13
N ASP A 55 -0.79 8.30 14.94
CA ASP A 55 -0.60 7.89 16.33
C ASP A 55 -1.86 8.15 17.15
N GLY A 56 -2.13 7.28 18.12
CA GLY A 56 -3.31 7.39 18.98
C GLY A 56 -4.62 6.90 18.35
N GLN A 57 -4.67 6.62 17.03
CA GLN A 57 -5.82 5.96 16.43
C GLN A 57 -5.83 4.46 16.74
N LYS A 58 -6.98 3.95 17.16
CA LYS A 58 -7.22 2.51 17.32
C LYS A 58 -8.04 1.99 16.14
N VAL A 59 -7.55 0.94 15.46
CA VAL A 59 -8.33 0.25 14.42
C VAL A 59 -9.42 -0.60 15.09
N LEU A 60 -10.68 -0.33 14.74
CA LEU A 60 -11.82 -1.14 15.17
C LEU A 60 -12.10 -2.26 14.16
N SER A 61 -12.06 -1.94 12.87
CA SER A 61 -12.27 -2.91 11.79
C SER A 61 -11.68 -2.38 10.48
N ALA A 62 -11.32 -3.30 9.58
CA ALA A 62 -10.93 -2.97 8.22
C ALA A 62 -11.64 -3.91 7.23
N ARG A 63 -12.02 -3.40 6.07
CA ARG A 63 -12.67 -4.14 4.99
C ARG A 63 -12.15 -3.67 3.63
N CYS A 64 -12.15 -4.56 2.66
CA CYS A 64 -11.93 -4.28 1.25
C CYS A 64 -13.08 -4.95 0.48
N ASP A 65 -13.54 -4.31 -0.60
CA ASP A 65 -14.56 -4.86 -1.50
C ASP A 65 -14.05 -6.01 -2.36
N ASP A 66 -12.79 -5.93 -2.81
CA ASP A 66 -12.18 -6.87 -3.75
C ASP A 66 -11.22 -7.88 -3.10
N SER A 67 -11.08 -7.85 -1.78
CA SER A 67 -10.22 -8.80 -1.05
C SER A 67 -10.68 -9.03 0.38
N ASP A 68 -10.66 -10.31 0.78
CA ASP A 68 -10.86 -10.72 2.17
C ASP A 68 -9.53 -10.88 2.93
N ASP A 69 -8.37 -10.77 2.24
CA ASP A 69 -7.05 -10.90 2.85
C ASP A 69 -6.57 -9.55 3.38
N ILE A 70 -7.01 -9.25 4.61
CA ILE A 70 -6.69 -8.04 5.35
C ILE A 70 -6.12 -8.41 6.71
N ARG A 71 -4.97 -7.80 7.03
CA ARG A 71 -4.31 -7.95 8.33
C ARG A 71 -4.15 -6.61 9.02
N ILE A 72 -4.54 -6.57 10.29
CA ILE A 72 -4.39 -5.41 11.17
C ILE A 72 -3.24 -5.70 12.15
N ASP A 73 -2.32 -4.76 12.30
CA ASP A 73 -1.13 -4.84 13.13
C ASP A 73 -0.90 -3.48 13.82
N GLY A 74 -1.56 -3.27 14.95
CA GLY A 74 -1.61 -1.97 15.63
C GLY A 74 -2.29 -0.90 14.76
N THR A 75 -1.56 0.15 14.43
CA THR A 75 -2.00 1.25 13.53
C THR A 75 -1.78 0.94 12.05
N LYS A 76 -1.27 -0.24 11.71
CA LYS A 76 -0.99 -0.66 10.33
C LYS A 76 -2.10 -1.60 9.83
N VAL A 77 -2.64 -1.29 8.67
CA VAL A 77 -3.56 -2.16 7.92
C VAL A 77 -2.88 -2.60 6.63
N ILE A 78 -2.90 -3.89 6.36
CA ILE A 78 -2.26 -4.51 5.19
C ILE A 78 -3.34 -5.26 4.42
N THR A 79 -3.53 -4.90 3.17
CA THR A 79 -4.49 -5.55 2.27
C THR A 79 -3.74 -6.22 1.12
N LYS A 80 -3.90 -7.54 0.98
CA LYS A 80 -3.39 -8.30 -0.16
C LYS A 80 -4.44 -8.24 -1.27
N ILE A 81 -4.12 -7.51 -2.33
CA ILE A 81 -5.03 -7.36 -3.46
C ILE A 81 -4.24 -7.39 -4.76
N GLY A 82 -4.83 -7.98 -5.80
CA GLY A 82 -4.25 -8.13 -7.12
C GLY A 82 -4.31 -6.85 -7.95
N TYR A 83 -4.63 -6.99 -9.22
CA TYR A 83 -4.97 -5.88 -10.11
C TYR A 83 -6.42 -5.50 -9.86
N SER A 84 -6.69 -4.34 -9.23
CA SER A 84 -8.07 -3.87 -9.04
C SER A 84 -8.17 -2.38 -8.71
N TRP A 85 -9.39 -1.85 -8.84
CA TRP A 85 -9.84 -0.60 -8.25
C TRP A 85 -10.79 -0.93 -7.11
N SER A 86 -10.30 -0.73 -5.89
CA SER A 86 -10.95 -1.24 -4.69
C SER A 86 -11.17 -0.13 -3.67
N THR A 87 -12.17 -0.30 -2.83
CA THR A 87 -12.39 0.52 -1.64
C THR A 87 -11.94 -0.25 -0.40
N ILE A 88 -10.95 0.28 0.30
CA ILE A 88 -10.55 -0.17 1.65
C ILE A 88 -11.17 0.81 2.65
N SER A 89 -12.07 0.32 3.49
CA SER A 89 -12.63 1.09 4.61
C SER A 89 -11.96 0.66 5.91
N ILE A 90 -11.47 1.62 6.68
CA ILE A 90 -10.83 1.41 7.98
C ILE A 90 -11.61 2.23 9.00
N ARG A 91 -12.31 1.54 9.90
CA ARG A 91 -13.03 2.16 11.01
C ARG A 91 -12.05 2.32 12.18
N THR A 92 -11.93 3.53 12.68
CA THR A 92 -10.97 3.89 13.72
C THR A 92 -11.65 4.64 14.86
N GLU A 93 -11.02 4.61 16.02
CA GLU A 93 -11.42 5.37 17.21
C GLU A 93 -10.25 6.26 17.66
N VAL A 94 -10.53 7.53 17.93
CA VAL A 94 -9.60 8.50 18.53
C VAL A 94 -10.35 9.38 19.51
N ASP A 95 -9.83 9.50 20.74
CA ASP A 95 -10.43 10.28 21.83
C ASP A 95 -11.94 10.00 22.05
N GLY A 96 -12.34 8.73 21.93
CA GLY A 96 -13.73 8.27 22.09
C GLY A 96 -14.65 8.60 20.91
N LYS A 97 -14.14 9.18 19.83
CA LYS A 97 -14.87 9.43 18.58
C LYS A 97 -14.52 8.37 17.56
N THR A 98 -15.53 7.86 16.88
CA THR A 98 -15.35 6.90 15.78
C THR A 98 -15.39 7.62 14.43
N GLU A 99 -14.49 7.24 13.55
CA GLU A 99 -14.48 7.67 12.15
C GLU A 99 -14.25 6.46 11.23
N THR A 100 -14.64 6.61 9.96
CA THR A 100 -14.27 5.67 8.91
C THR A 100 -13.43 6.40 7.88
N ILE A 101 -12.24 5.86 7.61
CA ILE A 101 -11.33 6.35 6.58
C ILE A 101 -11.45 5.41 5.38
N TYR A 102 -11.75 5.97 4.22
CA TYR A 102 -11.84 5.22 2.97
C TYR A 102 -10.60 5.50 2.13
N PHE A 103 -9.98 4.43 1.64
CA PHE A 103 -8.91 4.45 0.67
C PHE A 103 -9.45 3.81 -0.60
N ASN A 104 -9.38 4.51 -1.73
CA ASN A 104 -9.85 4.07 -3.04
C ASN A 104 -8.67 3.87 -4.00
N PRO A 105 -7.66 3.05 -3.66
CA PRO A 105 -6.47 2.90 -4.46
C PRO A 105 -6.78 2.24 -5.81
N GLN A 106 -6.14 2.74 -6.85
CA GLN A 106 -6.12 2.11 -8.16
C GLN A 106 -4.85 1.24 -8.31
N LYS A 107 -4.93 -0.04 -7.94
CA LYS A 107 -3.81 -0.96 -8.08
C LYS A 107 -3.79 -1.57 -9.47
N LEU A 108 -3.13 -0.87 -10.39
CA LEU A 108 -3.04 -1.22 -11.81
C LEU A 108 -2.08 -2.39 -12.12
N ASN A 109 -1.75 -3.22 -11.12
CA ASN A 109 -0.76 -4.27 -11.24
C ASN A 109 -0.70 -5.15 -9.98
N SER A 110 -0.71 -6.48 -10.15
CA SER A 110 -0.68 -7.47 -9.06
C SER A 110 0.58 -7.46 -8.19
N TRP A 111 1.74 -7.01 -8.68
CA TRP A 111 2.99 -7.00 -7.91
C TRP A 111 3.37 -5.63 -7.31
N ASN A 112 2.66 -4.55 -7.62
CA ASN A 112 2.95 -3.24 -7.03
C ASN A 112 2.68 -3.24 -5.51
N ARG A 113 3.54 -2.59 -4.74
CA ARG A 113 3.27 -2.25 -3.33
C ARG A 113 2.87 -0.80 -3.19
N MET A 114 1.69 -0.57 -2.62
CA MET A 114 1.24 0.78 -2.27
C MET A 114 1.39 1.01 -0.78
N LEU A 115 1.83 2.20 -0.41
CA LEU A 115 1.98 2.62 0.97
C LEU A 115 1.31 3.98 1.16
N PHE A 116 0.34 4.05 2.07
CA PHE A 116 -0.23 5.27 2.59
C PHE A 116 0.36 5.55 3.97
N VAL A 117 0.93 6.74 4.16
CA VAL A 117 1.42 7.22 5.45
C VAL A 117 0.81 8.58 5.76
N PRO A 118 0.52 8.91 7.03
CA PRO A 118 0.04 10.23 7.38
C PRO A 118 1.15 11.25 7.15
N VAL A 119 0.80 12.43 6.62
CA VAL A 119 1.74 13.55 6.43
C VAL A 119 2.31 14.01 7.78
N ASN A 120 1.46 14.01 8.81
CA ASN A 120 1.81 14.28 10.19
C ASN A 120 1.27 13.14 11.08
N PRO A 121 2.14 12.23 11.56
CA PRO A 121 1.73 11.10 12.40
C PRO A 121 1.03 11.51 13.70
N SER A 122 1.32 12.69 14.25
CA SER A 122 0.72 13.15 15.52
C SER A 122 -0.64 13.82 15.35
N ASP A 123 -1.10 14.04 14.11
CA ASP A 123 -2.39 14.63 13.81
C ASP A 123 -3.37 13.53 13.35
N PRO A 124 -4.40 13.19 14.15
CA PRO A 124 -5.41 12.21 13.78
C PRO A 124 -6.12 12.55 12.47
N GLN A 125 -6.22 13.83 12.10
CA GLN A 125 -6.88 14.29 10.87
C GLN A 125 -5.92 14.51 9.70
N SER A 126 -4.67 14.05 9.83
CA SER A 126 -3.65 14.26 8.81
C SER A 126 -4.06 13.72 7.44
N ALA A 127 -3.72 14.47 6.38
CA ALA A 127 -3.73 13.94 5.03
C ALA A 127 -2.74 12.77 4.89
N TYR A 128 -2.81 12.06 3.78
CA TYR A 128 -1.90 10.94 3.50
C TYR A 128 -0.95 11.28 2.36
N THR A 129 0.25 10.70 2.40
CA THR A 129 1.16 10.59 1.27
C THR A 129 1.05 9.16 0.73
N LYS A 130 0.93 9.03 -0.60
CA LYS A 130 0.91 7.74 -1.30
C LYS A 130 2.26 7.46 -1.94
N PHE A 131 2.79 6.28 -1.67
CA PHE A 131 3.94 5.73 -2.37
C PHE A 131 3.53 4.48 -3.14
N GLU A 132 4.05 4.34 -4.36
CA GLU A 132 3.88 3.15 -5.19
C GLU A 132 5.27 2.63 -5.56
N ASN A 133 5.60 1.42 -5.09
CA ASN A 133 6.94 0.84 -5.14
C ASN A 133 8.06 1.81 -4.70
N GLY A 134 7.79 2.62 -3.67
CA GLY A 134 8.75 3.59 -3.13
C GLY A 134 8.80 4.94 -3.86
N VAL A 135 8.02 5.13 -4.92
CA VAL A 135 7.90 6.43 -5.61
C VAL A 135 6.67 7.15 -5.07
N GLU A 136 6.84 8.37 -4.59
CA GLU A 136 5.72 9.22 -4.18
C GLU A 136 4.82 9.54 -5.38
N LYS A 137 3.51 9.45 -5.19
CA LYS A 137 2.50 9.76 -6.21
C LYS A 137 1.47 10.74 -5.64
N SER A 138 1.11 11.72 -6.46
CA SER A 138 -0.10 12.51 -6.22
C SER A 138 -1.32 11.59 -6.20
N HIS A 139 -2.27 11.87 -5.32
CA HIS A 139 -3.49 11.08 -5.22
C HIS A 139 -4.65 11.90 -4.65
N SER A 140 -5.86 11.40 -4.88
CA SER A 140 -7.10 11.86 -4.23
C SER A 140 -7.88 10.69 -3.64
N ASP A 141 -7.19 9.57 -3.41
CA ASP A 141 -7.79 8.28 -3.10
C ASP A 141 -8.35 8.19 -1.67
N VAL A 142 -8.17 9.20 -0.82
CA VAL A 142 -8.49 9.12 0.62
C VAL A 142 -9.60 10.09 1.01
N THR A 143 -10.64 9.57 1.65
CA THR A 143 -11.74 10.35 2.24
C THR A 143 -12.03 9.89 3.66
N ARG A 144 -12.73 10.71 4.44
CA ARG A 144 -13.05 10.46 5.86
C ARG A 144 -14.52 10.78 6.13
N GLU A 145 -15.17 9.94 6.92
CA GLU A 145 -16.52 10.16 7.44
C GLU A 145 -16.50 10.00 8.96
N ILE A 146 -16.99 10.99 9.69
CA ILE A 146 -17.11 10.94 11.14
C ILE A 146 -18.49 10.35 11.47
N ASP A 147 -18.52 9.32 12.32
CA ASP A 147 -19.79 8.78 12.81
C ASP A 147 -20.46 9.90 13.63
N SER A 148 -21.53 10.49 13.08
CA SER A 148 -22.33 11.48 13.80
C SER A 148 -23.01 10.78 14.97
N GLU A 149 -23.07 11.40 16.16
CA GLU A 149 -23.92 10.88 17.24
C GLU A 149 -25.34 10.65 16.70
N PRO A 150 -26.02 9.55 17.08
CA PRO A 150 -27.43 9.37 16.73
C PRO A 150 -28.20 10.56 17.28
N GLY A 151 -28.64 11.45 16.39
CA GLY A 151 -29.29 12.70 16.76
C GLY A 151 -30.44 12.46 17.72
N SER A 152 -30.49 13.27 18.77
CA SER A 152 -31.72 13.52 19.51
C SER A 152 -32.79 13.90 18.48
N GLY A 153 -33.69 12.96 18.19
CA GLY A 153 -34.91 13.21 17.44
C GLY A 153 -35.73 14.23 18.22
N GLY A 154 -35.52 15.51 17.92
CA GLY A 154 -36.33 16.60 18.39
C GLY A 154 -37.75 16.40 17.91
N SER A 155 -38.59 15.89 18.79
CA SER A 155 -40.05 16.01 18.73
C SER A 155 -40.39 17.49 18.55
N GLY A 156 -40.74 17.90 17.34
CA GLY A 156 -41.21 19.23 16.99
C GLY A 156 -42.54 19.13 16.26
N ARG A 157 -43.59 19.43 17.03
CA ARG A 157 -45.02 19.58 16.71
C ARG A 157 -45.39 20.01 15.30
#